data_AF-V9Z874-F1
#
_entry.id   AF-V9Z874-F1
#
_cell.length_a   1.000
_cell.length_b   1.000
_cell.length_c   1.000
_cell.angle_alpha   90.00
_cell.angle_beta   90.00
_cell.angle_gamma   90.00
#
_symmetry.space_group_name_H-M   'P 1'
#
loop_
_entity.id
_entity.type
_entity.pdbx_description
1 polymer ?
#
loop_
_entity_poly.entity_id
_entity_poly.type
_entity_poly.pdbx_seq_one_letter_code
_entity_poly.pdbx_strand_id
1 'polypeptide(L)'
;MTSRRYVDIPRSYQLSPGRVQADLYFPASAPKRARQQHAVATELARIYGVNATIPALDGPDGSIASRLDYRRLKVQGKPRSLARYLAALRRVLTSVERLATRAARAFGSWRRSLLTVLSGQLDDETPSTLRARAAGFRAEVLGTLVGYLARGPQQLPRRDPSRPLWEEAEGVAYEVWQHAGGIDPWAVTAEEIDAELQQMLYTDLSVVEQPEAEDVSTVRFTMPETVAELLEQSGPAEQAPLEDVVHQQIVITSRGPAGASGRVPTAAARRSVRLAGSGSR
;
A
#
# COMPACT_ATOMS: atom_id res chain seq x y z
N MET A 1 3.36 19.31 15.64
CA MET A 1 3.06 18.62 14.36
C MET A 1 3.49 17.17 14.48
N THR A 2 2.56 16.24 14.60
CA THR A 2 2.86 14.80 14.73
C THR A 2 3.44 14.29 13.41
N SER A 3 4.67 13.77 13.42
CA SER A 3 5.31 13.21 12.23
C SER A 3 4.48 12.05 11.70
N ARG A 4 3.90 12.21 10.50
CA ARG A 4 3.02 11.20 9.89
C ARG A 4 3.86 9.99 9.49
N ARG A 5 3.87 8.95 10.32
CA ARG A 5 4.56 7.68 10.03
C ARG A 5 3.80 6.93 8.94
N TYR A 6 4.49 6.60 7.85
CA TYR A 6 3.94 5.82 6.72
C TYR A 6 4.18 4.33 6.85
N VAL A 7 5.22 3.94 7.58
CA VAL A 7 5.61 2.57 7.87
C VAL A 7 6.15 2.54 9.29
N ASP A 8 5.70 1.55 10.05
CA ASP A 8 6.30 1.13 11.30
C ASP A 8 7.13 -0.13 11.02
N ILE A 9 8.36 -0.15 11.51
CA ILE A 9 9.31 -1.26 11.38
C ILE A 9 9.47 -1.82 12.79
N PRO A 10 8.57 -2.72 13.25
CA PRO A 10 8.56 -3.22 14.62
C PRO A 10 9.89 -3.85 15.01
N ARG A 11 10.36 -4.89 14.29
CA ARG A 11 11.62 -5.60 14.59
C ARG A 11 12.16 -6.33 13.36
N SER A 12 13.48 -6.48 13.30
CA SER A 12 14.15 -7.41 12.40
C SER A 12 14.70 -8.61 13.18
N TYR A 13 14.71 -9.78 12.57
CA TYR A 13 15.24 -11.01 13.19
C TYR A 13 16.06 -11.82 12.20
N GLN A 14 17.04 -12.55 12.72
CA GLN A 14 17.83 -13.47 11.91
C GLN A 14 17.03 -14.75 11.63
N LEU A 15 16.85 -15.09 10.35
CA LEU A 15 16.18 -16.32 9.94
C LEU A 15 17.15 -17.49 9.84
N SER A 16 18.34 -17.22 9.31
CA SER A 16 19.43 -18.18 9.08
C SER A 16 20.75 -17.43 8.94
N PRO A 17 21.91 -18.11 9.00
CA PRO A 17 23.20 -17.47 8.79
C PRO A 17 23.22 -16.64 7.49
N GLY A 18 23.38 -15.32 7.60
CA GLY A 18 23.43 -14.40 6.46
C GLY A 18 22.06 -14.05 5.83
N ARG A 19 20.95 -14.31 6.52
CA ARG A 19 19.60 -13.83 6.14
C ARG A 19 18.89 -13.19 7.31
N VAL A 20 18.40 -11.98 7.07
CA VAL A 20 17.61 -11.20 8.03
C VAL A 20 16.23 -10.97 7.43
N GLN A 21 15.22 -10.97 8.29
CA GLN A 21 13.86 -10.56 7.98
C GLN A 21 13.53 -9.29 8.73
N ALA A 22 12.73 -8.41 8.12
CA ALA A 22 11.99 -7.38 8.81
C ALA A 22 10.51 -7.48 8.46
N ASP A 23 9.66 -7.28 9.46
CA ASP A 23 8.21 -7.20 9.26
C ASP A 23 7.81 -5.73 9.23
N LEU A 24 7.18 -5.28 8.15
CA LEU A 24 6.73 -3.91 7.95
C LEU A 24 5.24 -3.81 8.22
N TYR A 25 4.82 -2.75 8.91
CA TYR A 25 3.41 -2.43 9.12
C TYR A 25 3.07 -1.08 8.52
N PHE A 26 2.00 -1.02 7.73
CA PHE A 26 1.47 0.20 7.14
C PHE A 26 0.28 0.70 7.97
N PRO A 27 0.44 1.71 8.85
CA PRO A 27 -0.60 2.17 9.77
C PRO A 27 -1.74 2.94 9.08
N ALA A 28 -1.84 2.88 7.75
CA ALA A 28 -2.88 3.59 7.01
C ALA A 28 -4.28 3.17 7.46
N SER A 29 -5.08 4.16 7.88
CA SER A 29 -6.45 3.96 8.32
C SER A 29 -7.33 3.27 7.26
N ALA A 30 -7.06 3.52 5.97
CA ALA A 30 -7.81 2.94 4.85
C ALA A 30 -7.05 1.79 4.15
N PRO A 31 -7.68 0.63 3.89
CA PRO A 31 -7.08 -0.50 3.17
C PRO A 31 -6.54 -0.16 1.78
N LYS A 32 -7.23 0.72 1.03
CA LYS A 32 -6.79 1.17 -0.30
C LYS A 32 -5.44 1.89 -0.24
N ARG A 33 -5.22 2.68 0.81
CA ARG A 33 -3.97 3.43 1.01
C ARG A 33 -2.82 2.51 1.43
N ALA A 34 -3.11 1.53 2.30
CA ALA A 34 -2.13 0.50 2.63
C ALA A 34 -1.65 -0.24 1.37
N ARG A 35 -2.55 -0.61 0.46
CA ARG A 35 -2.19 -1.22 -0.83
C ARG A 35 -1.26 -0.36 -1.69
N GLN A 36 -1.47 0.95 -1.71
CA GLN A 36 -0.61 1.87 -2.46
C GLN A 36 0.80 1.95 -1.87
N GLN A 37 0.90 2.07 -0.54
CA GLN A 37 2.19 2.07 0.17
C GLN A 37 2.91 0.73 0.02
N HIS A 38 2.15 -0.36 0.07
CA HIS A 38 2.62 -1.70 -0.19
C HIS A 38 3.23 -1.83 -1.60
N ALA A 39 2.58 -1.28 -2.63
CA ALA A 39 3.10 -1.30 -4.00
C ALA A 39 4.46 -0.60 -4.12
N VAL A 40 4.61 0.58 -3.47
CA VAL A 40 5.90 1.29 -3.39
C VAL A 40 6.96 0.41 -2.70
N ALA A 41 6.61 -0.17 -1.55
CA ALA A 41 7.53 -0.99 -0.76
C ALA A 41 7.96 -2.27 -1.49
N THR A 42 7.06 -2.88 -2.27
CA THR A 42 7.33 -4.08 -3.08
C THR A 42 8.25 -3.75 -4.25
N GLU A 43 8.01 -2.65 -4.96
CA GLU A 43 8.86 -2.24 -6.07
C GLU A 43 10.25 -1.85 -5.58
N LEU A 44 10.34 -1.17 -4.44
CA LEU A 44 11.62 -0.87 -3.81
C LEU A 44 12.35 -2.14 -3.38
N ALA A 45 11.63 -3.15 -2.88
CA ALA A 45 12.22 -4.44 -2.52
C ALA A 45 12.86 -5.12 -3.75
N ARG A 46 12.18 -5.06 -4.90
CA ARG A 46 12.69 -5.54 -6.19
C ARG A 46 13.98 -4.80 -6.60
N ILE A 47 14.02 -3.48 -6.43
CA ILE A 47 15.21 -2.65 -6.76
C ILE A 47 16.43 -3.08 -5.93
N TYR A 48 16.27 -3.31 -4.63
CA TYR A 48 17.36 -3.72 -3.74
C TYR A 48 17.65 -5.23 -3.72
N GLY A 49 16.90 -6.03 -4.49
CA GLY A 49 17.04 -7.48 -4.52
C GLY A 49 16.71 -8.14 -3.18
N VAL A 50 15.73 -7.61 -2.45
CA VAL A 50 15.18 -8.23 -1.23
C VAL A 50 13.84 -8.87 -1.56
N ASN A 51 13.58 -10.03 -0.97
CA ASN A 51 12.33 -10.76 -1.17
C ASN A 51 11.24 -10.11 -0.32
N ALA A 52 10.11 -9.76 -0.94
CA ALA A 52 8.96 -9.20 -0.25
C ALA A 52 7.77 -10.16 -0.38
N THR A 53 7.19 -10.55 0.75
CA THR A 53 6.08 -11.48 0.83
C THR A 53 4.94 -10.86 1.63
N ILE A 54 3.72 -10.92 1.08
CA ILE A 54 2.50 -10.51 1.79
C ILE A 54 2.04 -11.68 2.65
N PRO A 55 1.93 -11.53 3.98
CA PRO A 55 1.38 -12.58 4.81
C PRO A 55 -0.12 -12.74 4.53
N ALA A 56 -0.60 -13.98 4.64
CA ALA A 56 -2.04 -14.24 4.67
C ALA A 56 -2.64 -13.67 5.96
N LEU A 57 -3.91 -13.30 5.93
CA LEU A 57 -4.69 -13.03 7.14
C LEU A 57 -4.96 -14.36 7.84
N ASP A 58 -4.79 -14.36 9.16
CA ASP A 58 -5.27 -15.45 9.98
C ASP A 58 -6.81 -15.39 10.00
N GLY A 59 -7.46 -16.50 9.65
CA GLY A 59 -8.89 -16.66 9.80
C GLY A 59 -9.28 -16.70 11.29
N PRO A 60 -10.55 -16.43 11.62
CA PRO A 60 -11.01 -16.46 13.02
C PRO A 60 -10.79 -17.81 13.70
N ASP A 61 -10.75 -18.89 12.92
CA ASP A 61 -10.57 -20.26 13.40
C ASP A 61 -9.10 -20.73 13.32
N GLY A 62 -8.15 -19.82 13.12
CA GLY A 62 -6.74 -20.15 12.89
C GLY A 62 -6.45 -20.79 11.52
N SER A 63 -7.44 -20.89 10.65
CA SER A 63 -7.25 -21.29 9.26
C SER A 63 -6.54 -20.18 8.47
N ILE A 64 -5.70 -20.55 7.49
CA ILE A 64 -5.11 -19.58 6.57
C ILE A 64 -6.26 -19.00 5.75
N ALA A 65 -6.66 -17.76 6.02
CA ALA A 65 -7.67 -17.11 5.19
C ALA A 65 -7.08 -16.91 3.80
N SER A 66 -7.87 -17.14 2.76
CA SER A 66 -7.49 -16.87 1.36
C SER A 66 -7.22 -15.38 1.07
N ARG A 67 -7.33 -14.51 2.08
CA ARG A 67 -7.22 -13.06 1.97
C ARG A 67 -5.84 -12.61 2.45
N LEU A 68 -5.15 -11.87 1.59
CA LEU A 68 -3.85 -11.28 1.89
C LEU A 68 -3.96 -10.05 2.81
N ASP A 69 -3.03 -9.93 3.77
CA ASP A 69 -2.94 -8.75 4.65
C ASP A 69 -2.03 -7.67 4.03
N TYR A 70 -2.64 -6.78 3.24
CA TYR A 70 -1.92 -5.65 2.62
C TYR A 70 -1.41 -4.59 3.62
N ARG A 71 -1.73 -4.70 4.93
CA ARG A 71 -1.14 -3.83 5.95
C ARG A 71 0.20 -4.34 6.45
N ARG A 72 0.56 -5.58 6.13
CA ARG A 72 1.82 -6.20 6.51
C ARG A 72 2.63 -6.56 5.29
N LEU A 73 3.94 -6.41 5.40
CA LEU A 73 4.87 -6.89 4.37
C LEU A 73 6.10 -7.48 5.06
N LYS A 74 6.38 -8.75 4.78
CA LYS A 74 7.58 -9.43 5.27
C LYS A 74 8.67 -9.23 4.23
N VAL A 75 9.80 -8.64 4.62
CA VAL A 75 10.95 -8.45 3.73
C VAL A 75 12.15 -9.23 4.22
N GLN A 76 12.81 -9.95 3.32
CA GLN A 76 13.91 -10.86 3.64
C GLN A 76 15.06 -10.67 2.67
N GLY A 77 16.30 -10.72 3.17
CA GLY A 77 17.46 -10.59 2.31
C GLY A 77 18.79 -10.70 3.02
N LYS A 78 19.86 -10.40 2.30
CA LYS A 78 21.19 -10.19 2.89
C LYS A 78 21.13 -8.95 3.81
N PRO A 79 21.80 -8.94 4.97
CA PRO A 79 21.73 -7.82 5.93
C PRO A 79 21.95 -6.45 5.28
N ARG A 80 23.02 -6.30 4.48
CA ARG A 80 23.35 -5.03 3.83
C ARG A 80 22.35 -4.61 2.75
N SER A 81 21.73 -5.55 2.03
CA SER A 81 20.66 -5.24 1.06
C SER A 81 19.38 -4.81 1.79
N LEU A 82 19.04 -5.49 2.88
CA LEU A 82 17.89 -5.16 3.71
C LEU A 82 18.06 -3.78 4.36
N ALA A 83 19.24 -3.47 4.90
CA ALA A 83 19.53 -2.17 5.48
C ALA A 83 19.40 -1.01 4.47
N ARG A 84 19.96 -1.17 3.26
CA ARG A 84 19.76 -0.21 2.16
C ARG A 84 18.29 -0.01 1.83
N TYR A 85 17.54 -1.10 1.76
CA TYR A 85 16.11 -1.07 1.51
C TYR A 85 15.34 -0.31 2.61
N LEU A 86 15.58 -0.60 3.88
CA LEU A 86 14.89 0.05 5.00
C LEU A 86 15.23 1.55 5.09
N ALA A 87 16.52 1.90 4.93
CA ALA A 87 16.96 3.28 4.90
C ALA A 87 16.28 4.09 3.78
N ALA A 88 16.16 3.52 2.58
CA ALA A 88 15.49 4.16 1.46
C ALA A 88 13.96 4.27 1.64
N LEU A 89 13.34 3.26 2.26
CA LEU A 89 11.89 3.05 2.24
C LEU A 89 11.10 4.27 2.71
N ARG A 90 11.47 4.87 3.85
CA ARG A 90 10.73 5.99 4.44
C ARG A 90 10.80 7.24 3.56
N ARG A 91 11.99 7.54 3.02
CA ARG A 91 12.24 8.68 2.13
C ARG A 91 11.49 8.52 0.81
N VAL A 92 11.56 7.34 0.19
CA VAL A 92 10.90 7.05 -1.09
C VAL A 92 9.37 7.10 -0.92
N LEU A 93 8.80 6.44 0.10
CA LEU A 93 7.36 6.52 0.38
C LEU A 93 6.87 7.96 0.55
N THR A 94 7.58 8.74 1.35
CA THR A 94 7.24 10.16 1.59
C THR A 94 7.29 10.96 0.30
N SER A 95 8.31 10.72 -0.53
CA SER A 95 8.50 11.42 -1.80
C SER A 95 7.40 11.08 -2.80
N VAL A 96 7.09 9.79 -2.98
CA VAL A 96 5.99 9.33 -3.86
C VAL A 96 4.65 9.89 -3.40
N GLU A 97 4.33 9.83 -2.11
CA GLU A 97 3.09 10.38 -1.54
C GLU A 97 2.97 11.89 -1.75
N ARG A 98 4.10 12.62 -1.64
CA ARG A 98 4.17 14.06 -1.92
C ARG A 98 3.90 14.36 -3.40
N LEU A 99 4.49 13.61 -4.32
CA LEU A 99 4.25 13.76 -5.76
C LEU A 99 2.80 13.46 -6.14
N ALA A 100 2.25 12.34 -5.66
CA ALA A 100 0.84 12.03 -5.88
C ALA A 100 -0.09 13.12 -5.32
N THR A 101 0.30 13.77 -4.21
CA THR A 101 -0.47 14.88 -3.61
C THR A 101 -0.39 16.14 -4.45
N ARG A 102 0.77 16.45 -5.01
CA ARG A 102 0.92 17.53 -5.99
C ARG A 102 0.05 17.29 -7.22
N ALA A 103 0.03 16.07 -7.75
CA ALA A 103 -0.83 15.70 -8.87
C ALA A 103 -2.33 15.88 -8.53
N ALA A 104 -2.77 15.40 -7.36
CA ALA A 104 -4.15 15.58 -6.90
C ALA A 104 -4.54 17.07 -6.74
N ARG A 105 -3.60 17.95 -6.36
CA ARG A 105 -3.83 19.39 -6.31
C ARG A 105 -3.95 20.01 -7.70
N ALA A 106 -3.13 19.59 -8.65
CA ALA A 106 -3.25 19.98 -10.05
C ALA A 106 -4.64 19.59 -10.59
N PHE A 107 -5.10 18.38 -10.27
CA PHE A 107 -6.45 17.93 -10.57
C PHE A 107 -7.55 18.82 -9.99
N GLY A 108 -7.45 19.16 -8.71
CA GLY A 108 -8.40 20.06 -8.07
C GLY A 108 -8.41 21.47 -8.69
N SER A 109 -7.24 21.97 -9.11
CA SER A 109 -7.11 23.27 -9.78
C SER A 109 -7.77 23.25 -11.16
N TRP A 110 -7.43 22.25 -11.98
CA TRP A 110 -8.01 22.04 -13.30
C TRP A 110 -9.54 21.90 -13.23
N ARG A 111 -10.05 21.12 -12.27
CA ARG A 111 -11.50 20.99 -12.06
C ARG A 111 -12.17 22.34 -11.78
N ARG A 112 -11.56 23.20 -10.95
CA ARG A 112 -12.11 24.53 -10.64
C ARG A 112 -12.07 25.46 -11.86
N SER A 113 -11.03 25.40 -12.70
CA SER A 113 -10.98 26.20 -13.93
C SER A 113 -11.96 25.73 -15.00
N LEU A 114 -12.37 24.46 -14.96
CA LEU A 114 -13.38 23.95 -15.89
C LEU A 114 -14.81 24.25 -15.48
N LEU A 115 -15.11 24.35 -14.18
CA LEU A 115 -16.43 24.79 -13.71
C LEU A 115 -16.82 26.17 -14.27
N THR A 116 -15.84 26.99 -14.66
CA THR A 116 -16.08 28.31 -15.26
C THR A 116 -16.14 28.31 -16.79
N VAL A 117 -15.66 27.25 -17.47
CA VAL A 117 -15.45 27.25 -18.94
C VAL A 117 -16.21 26.13 -19.67
N LEU A 118 -16.40 24.97 -19.02
CA LEU A 118 -16.99 23.77 -19.62
C LEU A 118 -18.24 23.33 -18.87
N SER A 119 -19.25 24.21 -18.77
CA SER A 119 -20.60 23.92 -18.28
C SER A 119 -21.39 23.00 -19.22
N GLY A 120 -20.75 21.93 -19.71
CA GLY A 120 -21.30 20.99 -20.70
C GLY A 120 -20.66 19.61 -20.59
N GLN A 121 -19.34 19.55 -20.38
CA GLN A 121 -18.63 18.27 -20.16
C GLN A 121 -18.75 17.74 -18.73
N LEU A 122 -19.17 18.59 -17.78
CA LEU A 122 -19.34 18.25 -16.37
C LEU A 122 -20.82 18.13 -15.98
N ASP A 123 -21.74 18.37 -16.91
CA ASP A 123 -23.18 18.46 -16.62
C ASP A 123 -23.75 17.12 -16.15
N ASP A 124 -23.18 16.01 -16.64
CA ASP A 124 -23.54 14.66 -16.22
C ASP A 124 -22.80 14.19 -14.96
N GLU A 125 -21.87 15.01 -14.43
CA GLU A 125 -20.98 14.62 -13.33
C GLU A 125 -21.45 15.19 -11.99
N THR A 126 -21.93 14.30 -11.12
CA THR A 126 -22.28 14.67 -9.74
C THR A 126 -21.04 14.97 -8.88
N PRO A 127 -21.18 15.69 -7.76
CA PRO A 127 -20.07 15.89 -6.82
C PRO A 127 -19.47 14.58 -6.26
N SER A 128 -20.26 13.51 -6.16
CA SER A 128 -19.76 12.20 -5.69
C SER A 128 -18.93 11.49 -6.76
N THR A 129 -19.35 11.51 -8.02
CA THR A 129 -18.60 10.94 -9.15
C THR A 129 -17.27 11.66 -9.34
N LEU A 130 -17.24 12.99 -9.25
CA LEU A 130 -16.00 13.77 -9.31
C LEU A 130 -15.02 13.45 -8.16
N ARG A 131 -15.52 13.19 -6.95
CA ARG A 131 -14.67 12.73 -5.84
C ARG A 131 -14.10 11.33 -6.11
N ALA A 132 -14.92 10.44 -6.66
CA ALA A 132 -14.47 9.10 -7.04
C ALA A 132 -13.39 9.17 -8.14
N ARG A 133 -13.59 10.00 -9.17
CA ARG A 133 -12.58 10.25 -10.23
C ARG A 133 -11.29 10.83 -9.67
N ALA A 134 -11.36 11.80 -8.75
CA ALA A 134 -10.18 12.35 -8.10
C ALA A 134 -9.38 11.28 -7.32
N ALA A 135 -10.07 10.39 -6.62
CA ALA A 135 -9.45 9.29 -5.88
C ALA A 135 -8.83 8.25 -6.82
N GLY A 136 -9.51 7.91 -7.92
CA GLY A 136 -9.01 7.04 -8.99
C GLY A 136 -7.75 7.62 -9.65
N PHE A 137 -7.83 8.86 -10.11
CA PHE A 137 -6.71 9.60 -10.70
C PHE A 137 -5.48 9.61 -9.80
N ARG A 138 -5.65 9.91 -8.50
CA ARG A 138 -4.53 9.85 -7.54
C ARG A 138 -3.90 8.45 -7.49
N ALA A 139 -4.72 7.41 -7.47
CA ALA A 139 -4.24 6.03 -7.40
C ALA A 139 -3.47 5.64 -8.67
N GLU A 140 -3.96 6.03 -9.84
CA GLU A 140 -3.31 5.78 -11.14
C GLU A 140 -1.98 6.54 -11.26
N VAL A 141 -1.95 7.81 -10.86
CA VAL A 141 -0.71 8.60 -10.79
C VAL A 141 0.29 7.91 -9.88
N LEU A 142 -0.12 7.48 -8.68
CA LEU A 142 0.77 6.79 -7.74
C LEU A 142 1.30 5.49 -8.34
N GLY A 143 0.45 4.67 -8.98
CA GLY A 143 0.88 3.45 -9.67
C GLY A 143 1.92 3.73 -10.76
N THR A 144 1.71 4.79 -11.54
CA THR A 144 2.67 5.23 -12.56
C THR A 144 4.00 5.67 -11.94
N LEU A 145 3.96 6.50 -10.89
CA LEU A 145 5.15 6.95 -10.15
C LEU A 145 5.93 5.79 -9.54
N VAL A 146 5.25 4.74 -9.06
CA VAL A 146 5.91 3.50 -8.59
C VAL A 146 6.65 2.84 -9.74
N GLY A 147 6.04 2.73 -10.93
CA GLY A 147 6.69 2.20 -12.12
C GLY A 147 7.95 2.96 -12.56
N TYR A 148 8.03 4.26 -12.26
CA TYR A 148 9.21 5.09 -12.54
C TYR A 148 10.38 4.83 -11.58
N LEU A 149 10.17 4.27 -10.39
CA LEU A 149 11.26 4.10 -9.41
C LEU A 149 12.43 3.28 -9.93
N ALA A 150 12.17 2.24 -10.73
CA ALA A 150 13.23 1.34 -11.21
C ALA A 150 13.85 1.76 -12.54
N ARG A 151 13.10 2.46 -13.39
CA ARG A 151 13.47 2.70 -14.80
C ARG A 151 13.43 4.17 -15.20
N GLY A 152 12.99 5.05 -14.30
CA GLY A 152 12.60 6.41 -14.65
C GLY A 152 11.41 6.44 -15.62
N PRO A 153 10.94 7.65 -15.99
CA PRO A 153 10.00 7.80 -17.07
C PRO A 153 10.64 7.42 -18.40
N GLN A 154 10.01 6.49 -19.14
CA GLN A 154 10.57 5.95 -20.38
C GLN A 154 10.27 6.81 -21.61
N GLN A 155 9.15 7.54 -21.60
CA GLN A 155 8.72 8.39 -22.71
C GLN A 155 8.14 9.69 -22.16
N LEU A 156 8.06 10.71 -23.02
CA LEU A 156 7.32 11.94 -22.76
C LEU A 156 5.86 11.70 -23.21
N PRO A 157 4.93 11.33 -22.31
CA PRO A 157 3.52 11.32 -22.65
C PRO A 157 3.10 12.73 -23.08
N ARG A 158 2.68 12.88 -24.34
CA ARG A 158 2.07 14.12 -24.80
C ARG A 158 0.66 14.18 -24.24
N ARG A 159 0.36 15.26 -23.52
CA ARG A 159 -1.01 15.54 -23.08
C ARG A 159 -1.85 15.98 -24.26
N ASP A 160 -3.06 15.45 -24.30
CA ASP A 160 -4.10 15.83 -25.24
C ASP A 160 -5.04 16.81 -24.53
N PRO A 161 -4.97 18.12 -24.83
CA PRO A 161 -5.79 19.13 -24.16
C PRO A 161 -7.29 18.97 -24.42
N SER A 162 -7.70 18.13 -25.39
CA SER A 162 -9.10 17.80 -25.63
C SER A 162 -9.67 16.78 -24.64
N ARG A 163 -8.81 16.10 -23.87
CA ARG A 163 -9.18 15.06 -22.92
C ARG A 163 -9.23 15.57 -21.48
N PRO A 164 -10.09 14.98 -20.65
CA PRO A 164 -10.13 15.34 -19.24
C PRO A 164 -8.90 14.83 -18.50
N LEU A 165 -8.41 15.62 -17.55
CA LEU A 165 -7.16 15.36 -16.83
C LEU A 165 -7.14 14.01 -16.09
N TRP A 166 -8.30 13.52 -15.63
CA TRP A 166 -8.36 12.21 -14.95
C TRP A 166 -7.99 11.05 -15.87
N GLU A 167 -8.06 11.22 -17.19
CA GLU A 167 -7.63 10.22 -18.18
C GLU A 167 -6.16 10.35 -18.55
N GLU A 168 -5.48 11.39 -18.06
CA GLU A 168 -4.09 11.71 -18.38
C GLU A 168 -3.15 11.47 -17.20
N ALA A 169 -3.46 10.48 -16.34
CA ALA A 169 -2.70 10.19 -15.13
C ALA A 169 -1.20 9.99 -15.39
N GLU A 170 -0.83 9.30 -16.48
CA GLU A 170 0.58 9.09 -16.85
C GLU A 170 1.28 10.40 -17.24
N GLY A 171 0.59 11.26 -18.00
CA GLY A 171 1.05 12.60 -18.37
C GLY A 171 1.35 13.46 -17.15
N VAL A 172 0.40 13.52 -16.21
CA VAL A 172 0.58 14.30 -14.97
C VAL A 172 1.64 13.68 -14.07
N ALA A 173 1.73 12.34 -13.99
CA ALA A 173 2.77 11.65 -13.24
C ALA A 173 4.17 12.03 -13.77
N TYR A 174 4.34 12.07 -15.09
CA TYR A 174 5.56 12.53 -15.74
C TYR A 174 5.88 13.98 -15.37
N GLU A 175 4.93 14.91 -15.50
CA GLU A 175 5.11 16.33 -15.17
C GLU A 175 5.55 16.54 -13.72
N VAL A 176 4.86 15.91 -12.76
CA VAL A 176 5.20 16.08 -11.34
C VAL A 176 6.53 15.41 -10.97
N TRP A 177 6.91 14.34 -11.67
CA TRP A 177 8.21 13.69 -11.52
C TRP A 177 9.34 14.61 -12.00
N GLN A 178 9.24 15.13 -13.23
CA GLN A 178 10.25 16.02 -13.80
C GLN A 178 10.39 17.32 -12.99
N HIS A 179 9.26 17.93 -12.61
CA HIS A 179 9.28 19.16 -11.81
C HIS A 179 9.94 18.96 -10.42
N ALA A 180 9.96 17.74 -9.88
CA ALA A 180 10.60 17.44 -8.62
C ALA A 180 12.07 17.00 -8.75
N GLY A 181 12.60 16.86 -9.98
CA GLY A 181 13.91 16.27 -10.23
C GLY A 181 13.95 14.74 -10.08
N GLY A 182 12.79 14.09 -10.11
CA GLY A 182 12.64 12.65 -9.90
C GLY A 182 12.83 12.20 -8.44
N ILE A 183 12.83 10.88 -8.25
CA ILE A 183 13.15 10.23 -6.98
C ILE A 183 14.30 9.26 -7.25
N ASP A 184 15.47 9.54 -6.69
CA ASP A 184 16.56 8.58 -6.70
C ASP A 184 16.39 7.61 -5.52
N PRO A 185 16.05 6.32 -5.76
CA PRO A 185 16.01 5.34 -4.68
C PRO A 185 17.40 5.12 -4.09
N TRP A 186 18.47 5.21 -4.87
CA TRP A 186 19.85 4.88 -4.48
C TRP A 186 20.57 5.95 -3.66
N ALA A 187 19.98 7.15 -3.51
CA ALA A 187 20.46 8.21 -2.64
C ALA A 187 20.29 7.85 -1.15
N VAL A 188 20.99 6.79 -0.72
CA VAL A 188 21.11 6.32 0.65
C VAL A 188 22.58 6.46 1.04
N THR A 189 22.85 7.09 2.18
CA THR A 189 24.24 7.29 2.63
C THR A 189 24.80 6.06 3.34
N ALA A 190 26.12 5.99 3.50
CA ALA A 190 26.74 4.90 4.24
C ALA A 190 26.30 4.90 5.71
N GLU A 191 26.17 6.08 6.30
CA GLU A 191 25.75 6.28 7.70
C GLU A 191 24.32 5.77 7.92
N GLU A 192 23.40 6.03 6.98
CA GLU A 192 22.03 5.50 7.05
C GLU A 192 22.01 3.97 6.98
N ILE A 193 22.83 3.38 6.10
CA ILE A 193 22.93 1.91 5.97
C ILE A 193 23.50 1.31 7.26
N ASP A 194 24.56 1.89 7.81
CA ASP A 194 25.25 1.36 8.98
C ASP A 194 24.40 1.55 10.25
N ALA A 195 23.61 2.62 10.35
CA ALA A 195 22.63 2.79 11.42
C ALA A 195 21.54 1.70 11.39
N GLU A 196 20.99 1.39 10.21
CA GLU A 196 20.02 0.30 10.05
C GLU A 196 20.65 -1.07 10.35
N LEU A 197 21.89 -1.31 9.92
CA LEU A 197 22.63 -2.54 10.26
C LEU A 197 22.84 -2.69 11.77
N GLN A 198 23.24 -1.60 12.45
CA GLN A 198 23.43 -1.61 13.89
C GLN A 198 22.13 -1.89 14.62
N GLN A 199 21.01 -1.30 14.17
CA GLN A 199 19.69 -1.57 14.73
C GLN A 199 19.27 -3.04 14.55
N MET A 200 19.58 -3.65 13.40
CA MET A 200 19.33 -5.08 13.18
C MET A 200 20.14 -5.98 14.11
N LEU A 201 21.42 -5.68 14.31
CA LEU A 201 22.33 -6.47 15.15
C LEU A 201 22.04 -6.31 16.65
N TYR A 202 21.71 -5.10 17.10
CA TYR A 202 21.41 -4.85 18.51
C TYR A 202 20.13 -5.57 18.96
N THR A 203 19.20 -5.78 18.04
CA THR A 203 17.97 -6.55 18.32
C THR A 203 18.27 -8.01 18.66
N ASP A 204 19.32 -8.60 18.07
CA ASP A 204 19.69 -10.00 18.27
C ASP A 204 20.25 -10.27 19.68
N LEU A 205 20.99 -9.30 20.25
CA LEU A 205 21.55 -9.39 21.60
C LEU A 205 20.51 -9.26 22.72
N SER A 206 19.36 -8.64 22.42
CA SER A 206 18.26 -8.49 23.40
C SER A 206 17.38 -9.75 23.57
N VAL A 207 17.69 -10.84 22.86
CA VAL A 207 16.95 -12.13 22.93
C VAL A 207 17.66 -13.15 23.86
N VAL A 208 18.80 -12.80 24.47
CA VAL A 208 19.55 -13.68 25.39
C VAL A 208 19.22 -13.39 26.87
N GLU A 209 18.13 -12.71 27.19
CA GLU A 209 17.48 -12.89 28.49
C GLU A 209 16.49 -14.05 28.35
N GLN A 210 17.01 -15.28 28.51
CA GLN A 210 16.17 -16.36 29.00
C GLN A 210 15.55 -15.85 30.30
N PRO A 211 14.22 -15.90 30.49
CA PRO A 211 13.71 -15.82 31.83
C PRO A 211 14.32 -17.02 32.56
N GLU A 212 15.33 -16.78 33.39
CA GLU A 212 15.66 -17.72 34.46
C GLU A 212 14.33 -18.03 35.11
N ALA A 213 14.01 -19.32 35.16
CA ALA A 213 12.82 -19.82 35.79
C ALA A 213 12.75 -19.21 37.19
N GLU A 214 11.91 -18.18 37.35
CA GLU A 214 11.50 -17.73 38.66
C GLU A 214 10.80 -18.92 39.30
N ASP A 215 11.55 -19.50 40.23
CA ASP A 215 11.14 -20.45 41.23
C ASP A 215 9.72 -20.08 41.69
N VAL A 216 8.76 -20.94 41.35
CA VAL A 216 7.35 -20.79 41.69
C VAL A 216 7.24 -20.94 43.21
N SER A 217 7.52 -19.86 43.92
CA SER A 217 7.27 -19.72 45.34
C SER A 217 5.76 -19.63 45.54
N THR A 218 5.17 -20.81 45.76
CA THR A 218 3.96 -21.07 46.54
C THR A 218 3.10 -19.83 46.87
N VAL A 219 2.27 -19.38 45.92
CA VAL A 219 1.18 -18.45 46.22
C VAL A 219 0.15 -19.21 47.05
N ARG A 220 0.19 -19.02 48.37
CA ARG A 220 -0.90 -19.40 49.27
C ARG A 220 -2.13 -18.58 48.90
N PHE A 221 -3.07 -19.22 48.23
CA PHE A 221 -4.45 -18.75 48.16
C PHE A 221 -5.05 -18.78 49.58
N THR A 222 -5.09 -17.64 50.25
CA THR A 222 -6.06 -17.39 51.32
C THR A 222 -7.40 -17.10 50.67
N MET A 223 -8.32 -18.06 50.75
CA MET A 223 -9.73 -17.83 50.46
C MET A 223 -10.28 -16.81 51.47
N PRO A 224 -10.97 -15.74 51.02
CA PRO A 224 -11.74 -14.92 51.94
C PRO A 224 -12.91 -15.75 52.49
N GLU A 225 -12.89 -15.99 53.79
CA GLU A 225 -14.04 -16.50 54.53
C GLU A 225 -15.10 -15.39 54.55
N THR A 226 -16.12 -15.55 53.70
CA THR A 226 -17.48 -15.00 53.74
C THR A 226 -17.90 -14.15 52.53
N VAL A 227 -19.10 -14.47 52.03
CA VAL A 227 -19.80 -13.87 50.89
C VAL A 227 -20.17 -12.39 51.13
N ALA A 228 -19.98 -11.88 52.34
CA ALA A 228 -20.33 -10.52 52.72
C ALA A 228 -19.41 -9.45 52.10
N GLU A 229 -18.11 -9.73 51.94
CA GLU A 229 -17.15 -8.75 51.37
C GLU A 229 -17.27 -8.57 49.85
N LEU A 230 -17.86 -9.53 49.13
CA LEU A 230 -18.02 -9.45 47.67
C LEU A 230 -19.17 -8.52 47.23
N LEU A 231 -20.06 -8.12 48.14
CA LEU A 231 -21.19 -7.24 47.84
C LEU A 231 -20.92 -5.75 48.10
N GLU A 232 -19.87 -5.38 48.84
CA GLU A 232 -19.55 -3.96 49.11
C GLU A 232 -18.65 -3.30 48.05
N GLN A 233 -18.06 -4.05 47.11
CA GLN A 233 -17.23 -3.48 46.02
C GLN A 233 -18.02 -3.12 44.75
N SER A 234 -19.34 -3.31 44.72
CA SER A 234 -20.18 -2.91 43.59
C SER A 234 -20.75 -1.50 43.80
N GLY A 235 -19.98 -0.48 43.42
CA GLY A 235 -20.46 0.91 43.34
C GLY A 235 -21.58 1.09 42.30
N PRO A 236 -22.42 2.13 42.42
CA PRO A 236 -23.59 2.32 41.57
C PRO A 236 -23.21 2.64 40.12
N ALA A 237 -23.82 1.88 39.20
CA ALA A 237 -23.71 2.05 37.76
C ALA A 237 -24.29 3.40 37.32
N GLU A 238 -23.42 4.27 36.83
CA GLU A 238 -23.79 5.52 36.16
C GLU A 238 -24.35 5.19 34.77
N GLN A 239 -25.68 5.36 34.64
CA GLN A 239 -26.42 5.19 33.38
C GLN A 239 -26.09 6.36 32.44
N ALA A 240 -25.34 6.07 31.36
CA ALA A 240 -25.22 6.99 30.22
C ALA A 240 -26.31 6.67 29.17
N PRO A 241 -26.93 7.70 28.56
CA PRO A 241 -28.06 7.53 27.65
C PRO A 241 -27.66 6.97 26.29
N LEU A 242 -28.55 6.15 25.74
CA LEU A 242 -28.54 5.59 24.40
C LEU A 242 -28.85 6.68 23.36
N GLU A 243 -27.88 7.02 22.52
CA GLU A 243 -28.14 7.77 21.28
C GLU A 243 -28.10 6.82 20.06
N ASP A 244 -29.27 6.72 19.43
CA ASP A 244 -29.56 6.49 18.01
C ASP A 244 -28.50 5.80 17.13
N VAL A 245 -28.60 4.47 17.04
CA VAL A 245 -28.03 3.70 15.93
C VAL A 245 -29.05 3.64 14.81
N VAL A 246 -28.86 4.50 13.81
CA VAL A 246 -29.55 4.45 12.51
C VAL A 246 -29.30 3.10 11.83
N HIS A 247 -30.35 2.29 11.69
CA HIS A 247 -30.36 1.09 10.88
C HIS A 247 -30.19 1.44 9.39
N GLN A 248 -28.99 1.23 8.83
CA GLN A 248 -28.84 1.08 7.38
C GLN A 248 -29.05 -0.38 6.98
N GLN A 249 -30.24 -0.62 6.45
CA GLN A 249 -30.68 -1.87 5.85
C GLN A 249 -29.94 -2.07 4.51
N ILE A 250 -28.92 -2.93 4.51
CA ILE A 250 -28.27 -3.38 3.27
C ILE A 250 -29.17 -4.44 2.63
N VAL A 251 -29.93 -4.02 1.62
CA VAL A 251 -30.63 -4.93 0.70
C VAL A 251 -29.59 -5.59 -0.20
N ILE A 252 -29.24 -6.84 0.09
CA ILE A 252 -28.47 -7.69 -0.82
C ILE A 252 -29.45 -8.37 -1.77
N THR A 253 -29.64 -7.79 -2.97
CA THR A 253 -30.27 -8.50 -4.08
C THR A 253 -29.28 -9.51 -4.64
N SER A 254 -29.52 -10.79 -4.40
CA SER A 254 -28.87 -11.90 -5.08
C SER A 254 -29.33 -11.95 -6.54
N ARG A 255 -28.40 -11.78 -7.48
CA ARG A 255 -28.61 -12.09 -8.90
C ARG A 255 -27.67 -13.22 -9.28
N GLY A 256 -28.23 -14.42 -9.39
CA GLY A 256 -27.52 -15.61 -9.87
C GLY A 256 -27.14 -15.49 -11.35
N PRO A 257 -26.15 -16.27 -11.81
CA PRO A 257 -25.71 -16.27 -13.21
C PRO A 257 -26.56 -17.25 -14.03
N ALA A 258 -27.06 -16.80 -15.17
CA ALA A 258 -27.63 -17.67 -16.19
C ALA A 258 -27.23 -17.17 -17.58
N GLY A 259 -26.75 -18.08 -18.42
CA GLY A 259 -26.86 -17.94 -19.87
C GLY A 259 -25.55 -17.68 -20.60
N ALA A 260 -24.73 -18.72 -20.73
CA ALA A 260 -23.88 -18.88 -21.90
C ALA A 260 -24.74 -19.02 -23.16
N SER A 261 -24.37 -18.35 -24.25
CA SER A 261 -24.40 -18.91 -25.62
C SER A 261 -23.92 -17.87 -26.64
N GLY A 262 -23.03 -18.30 -27.54
CA GLY A 262 -23.22 -17.97 -28.95
C GLY A 262 -22.09 -17.26 -29.70
N ARG A 263 -21.42 -18.07 -30.53
CA ARG A 263 -20.94 -17.77 -31.89
C ARG A 263 -19.59 -17.07 -32.06
N VAL A 264 -18.61 -17.94 -32.29
CA VAL A 264 -17.51 -17.78 -33.26
C VAL A 264 -18.10 -17.68 -34.68
N PRO A 265 -17.59 -16.77 -35.53
CA PRO A 265 -17.57 -16.97 -36.97
C PRO A 265 -16.15 -17.28 -37.45
N THR A 266 -16.03 -18.45 -38.03
CA THR A 266 -14.91 -18.96 -38.82
C THR A 266 -14.96 -18.40 -40.24
N ALA A 267 -13.79 -18.40 -40.88
CA ALA A 267 -13.52 -18.25 -42.32
C ALA A 267 -13.37 -16.83 -42.88
N ALA A 268 -12.17 -16.53 -43.39
CA ALA A 268 -11.94 -16.60 -44.83
C ALA A 268 -10.44 -16.51 -45.16
N ALA A 269 -10.00 -17.46 -45.97
CA ALA A 269 -8.69 -17.52 -46.57
C ALA A 269 -8.49 -16.38 -47.57
N ARG A 270 -7.29 -15.78 -47.62
CA ARG A 270 -6.75 -15.24 -48.87
C ARG A 270 -5.28 -15.61 -49.05
N ARG A 271 -5.08 -16.29 -50.17
CA ARG A 271 -3.85 -16.71 -50.83
C ARG A 271 -2.97 -15.52 -51.24
N SER A 272 -1.67 -15.75 -51.08
CA SER A 272 -0.60 -15.59 -52.10
C SER A 272 -0.50 -14.27 -52.86
N VAL A 273 0.66 -13.59 -52.73
CA VAL A 273 1.55 -13.25 -53.87
C VAL A 273 2.99 -13.22 -53.37
N ARG A 274 3.82 -14.14 -53.92
CA ARG A 274 5.28 -14.02 -53.97
C ARG A 274 5.62 -13.04 -55.08
N LEU A 275 6.47 -12.06 -54.80
CA LEU A 275 7.30 -11.45 -55.84
C LEU A 275 8.75 -11.58 -55.40
N ALA A 276 9.43 -12.48 -56.09
CA ALA A 276 10.88 -12.54 -56.16
C ALA A 276 11.35 -11.38 -57.05
N GLY A 277 12.29 -10.59 -56.55
CA GLY A 277 13.05 -9.64 -57.35
C GLY A 277 14.53 -9.96 -57.19
N SER A 278 15.04 -10.85 -58.04
CA SER A 278 16.47 -10.96 -58.32
C SER A 278 16.80 -9.96 -59.42
N GLY A 279 17.83 -9.14 -59.21
CA GLY A 279 18.43 -8.30 -60.23
C GLY A 279 19.81 -7.86 -59.77
N SER A 280 20.83 -8.35 -60.47
CA SER A 280 22.26 -8.22 -60.20
C SER A 280 22.89 -7.22 -61.18
N ARG A 281 23.95 -6.55 -60.72
CA ARG A 281 24.96 -5.77 -61.46
C ARG A 281 24.54 -4.43 -62.08
#